data_AF-A0AAP2BFF5-F1
#
_entry.id   AF-A0AAP2BFF5-F1
#
_cell.length_a   1.000
_cell.length_b   1.000
_cell.length_c   1.000
_cell.angle_alpha   90.00
_cell.angle_beta   90.00
_cell.angle_gamma   90.00
#
_symmetry.space_group_name_H-M   'P 1'
#
loop_
_entity.id
_entity.type
_entity.pdbx_description
1 polymer ?
#
loop_
_entity_poly.entity_id
_entity_poly.type
_entity_poly.pdbx_seq_one_letter_code
_entity_poly.pdbx_strand_id
1 'polypeptide(L)'
;MELKDYQNGVLDKLDYYLKTLAESKEEAEDFVAFQKMKGKDARINDYAKDAWEQLVQERRIDLLKDKSGHFVPAPYVSRFDGLEQPIPNVCLKVPTGGGKTLLGVAAIERLQTDLFTQQTGMVLWVVPSDAIYKQTWKQLANREHPYRQMLERASGGRVKMLEKNDAFTKLDIDENLCVMLLMLQSSARQTKETLRMFRDSGQFTSFFPIEDDTTANEALLTQIRNLDCNDLSDYGWQEGIAPGSVSVKQSLGNVLRLVRPVIIVDEGHKAYSDTARDTLCGFNPKFILELSATPNANGKHHSNVLVNVSGQALKDEQMIKLPINLINEDKSE
;
A
#
# COMPACT_ATOMS: atom_id res chain seq x y z
N MET A 1 -20.06 -5.85 -15.12
CA MET A 1 -19.62 -7.09 -14.46
C MET A 1 -20.17 -7.06 -13.05
N GLU A 2 -20.82 -8.12 -12.61
CA GLU A 2 -21.37 -8.24 -11.26
C GLU A 2 -20.38 -8.99 -10.36
N LEU A 3 -20.22 -8.53 -9.12
CA LEU A 3 -19.38 -9.20 -8.13
C LEU A 3 -20.12 -10.39 -7.54
N LYS A 4 -19.37 -11.45 -7.22
CA LYS A 4 -19.90 -12.65 -6.55
C LYS A 4 -20.19 -12.36 -5.08
N ASP A 5 -21.01 -13.19 -4.44
CA ASP A 5 -21.45 -12.94 -3.07
C ASP A 5 -20.29 -12.89 -2.08
N TYR A 6 -19.32 -13.81 -2.19
CA TYR A 6 -18.13 -13.77 -1.35
C TYR A 6 -17.26 -12.53 -1.62
N GLN A 7 -17.27 -11.99 -2.84
CA GLN A 7 -16.52 -10.78 -3.17
C GLN A 7 -17.18 -9.56 -2.56
N ASN A 8 -18.52 -9.49 -2.60
CA ASN A 8 -19.28 -8.47 -1.88
C ASN A 8 -19.01 -8.56 -0.37
N GLY A 9 -19.08 -9.76 0.22
CA GLY A 9 -18.77 -9.94 1.64
C GLY A 9 -17.33 -9.58 2.04
N VAL A 10 -16.35 -9.71 1.13
CA VAL A 10 -14.99 -9.21 1.34
C VAL A 10 -14.98 -7.68 1.38
N LEU A 11 -15.67 -7.03 0.44
CA LEU A 11 -15.74 -5.57 0.37
C LEU A 11 -16.54 -4.98 1.53
N ASP A 12 -17.65 -5.59 1.95
CA ASP A 12 -18.43 -5.11 3.10
C ASP A 12 -17.61 -5.10 4.39
N LYS A 13 -16.75 -6.12 4.59
CA LYS A 13 -15.80 -6.15 5.71
C LYS A 13 -14.73 -5.07 5.59
N LEU A 14 -14.26 -4.80 4.37
CA LEU A 14 -13.33 -3.70 4.11
C LEU A 14 -13.99 -2.35 4.41
N ASP A 15 -15.20 -2.11 3.90
CA ASP A 15 -15.95 -0.87 4.12
C ASP A 15 -16.14 -0.59 5.62
N TYR A 16 -16.50 -1.61 6.40
CA TYR A 16 -16.62 -1.49 7.85
C TYR A 16 -15.29 -1.10 8.50
N TYR A 17 -14.20 -1.79 8.13
CA TYR A 17 -12.85 -1.44 8.62
C TYR A 17 -12.45 -0.01 8.25
N LEU A 18 -12.70 0.42 7.01
CA LEU A 18 -12.36 1.77 6.57
C LEU A 18 -13.13 2.84 7.35
N LYS A 19 -14.41 2.59 7.65
CA LYS A 19 -15.21 3.47 8.50
C LYS A 19 -14.61 3.59 9.91
N THR A 20 -14.37 2.45 10.58
CA THR A 20 -13.78 2.45 11.94
C THR A 20 -12.39 3.08 11.94
N LEU A 21 -11.60 2.86 10.88
CA LEU A 21 -10.28 3.46 10.72
C LEU A 21 -10.35 4.98 10.59
N ALA A 22 -11.32 5.50 9.83
CA ALA A 22 -11.52 6.93 9.65
C ALA A 22 -11.90 7.60 10.98
N GLU A 23 -12.84 7.01 11.73
CA GLU A 23 -13.26 7.49 13.06
C GLU A 23 -12.08 7.48 14.05
N SER A 24 -11.35 6.37 14.15
CA SER A 24 -10.16 6.26 15.02
C SER A 24 -9.06 7.25 14.64
N LYS A 25 -8.88 7.50 13.33
CA LYS A 25 -7.89 8.48 12.85
C LYS A 25 -8.29 9.91 13.24
N GLU A 26 -9.55 10.28 13.06
CA GLU A 26 -10.08 11.60 13.44
C GLU A 26 -9.87 11.86 14.93
N GLU A 27 -10.21 10.88 15.80
CA GLU A 27 -9.99 10.97 17.25
C GLU A 27 -8.50 11.18 17.60
N ALA A 28 -7.60 10.46 16.93
CA ALA A 28 -6.16 10.58 17.14
C ALA A 28 -5.61 11.94 16.68
N GLU A 29 -6.10 12.46 15.56
CA GLU A 29 -5.74 13.79 15.05
C GLU A 29 -6.25 14.92 15.96
N ASP A 30 -7.49 14.82 16.42
CA ASP A 30 -8.11 15.75 17.38
C ASP A 30 -7.35 15.79 18.71
N PHE A 31 -6.96 14.62 19.22
CA PHE A 31 -6.14 14.53 20.42
C PHE A 31 -4.80 15.27 20.26
N VAL A 32 -4.11 15.06 19.14
CA VAL A 32 -2.84 15.76 18.85
C VAL A 32 -3.05 17.26 18.73
N ALA A 33 -4.08 17.70 18.00
CA ALA A 33 -4.41 19.11 17.84
C ALA A 33 -4.68 19.78 19.20
N PHE A 34 -5.47 19.14 20.06
CA PHE A 34 -5.77 19.61 21.41
C PHE A 34 -4.51 19.74 22.29
N GLN A 35 -3.60 18.77 22.21
CA GLN A 35 -2.35 18.81 22.99
C GLN A 35 -1.42 19.91 22.49
N LYS A 36 -1.33 20.14 21.17
CA LYS A 36 -0.58 21.25 20.57
C LYS A 36 -1.13 22.61 20.97
N MET A 37 -2.46 22.77 21.04
CA MET A 37 -3.09 23.99 21.55
C MET A 37 -2.71 24.30 23.00
N LYS A 38 -2.41 23.26 23.80
CA LYS A 38 -1.90 23.39 25.17
C LYS A 38 -0.38 23.60 25.25
N GLY A 39 0.29 23.81 24.13
CA GLY A 39 1.75 23.96 24.06
C GLY A 39 2.52 22.67 24.36
N LYS A 40 1.86 21.50 24.29
CA LYS A 40 2.51 20.20 24.47
C LYS A 40 2.85 19.59 23.12
N ASP A 41 3.99 18.93 23.04
CA ASP A 41 4.28 18.05 21.92
C ASP A 41 3.48 16.75 22.07
N ALA A 42 2.88 16.30 20.98
CA ALA A 42 2.08 15.09 20.93
C ALA A 42 2.23 14.45 19.54
N ARG A 43 2.38 13.13 19.55
CA ARG A 43 2.42 12.31 18.33
C ARG A 43 1.08 11.61 18.16
N ILE A 44 0.72 11.36 16.91
CA ILE A 44 -0.46 10.56 16.61
C ILE A 44 -0.25 9.14 17.16
N ASN A 45 -1.22 8.63 17.90
CA ASN A 45 -1.19 7.24 18.36
C ASN A 45 -1.42 6.29 17.17
N ASP A 46 -1.15 4.99 17.36
CA ASP A 46 -1.44 3.96 16.35
C ASP A 46 -2.95 3.71 16.19
N TYR A 47 -3.63 4.68 15.58
CA TYR A 47 -5.07 4.65 15.32
C TYR A 47 -5.50 3.44 14.49
N ALA A 48 -4.60 2.89 13.67
CA ALA A 48 -4.87 1.71 12.87
C ALA A 48 -4.93 0.44 13.73
N LYS A 49 -4.08 0.35 14.77
CA LYS A 49 -4.17 -0.68 15.79
C LYS A 49 -5.43 -0.53 16.64
N ASP A 50 -5.74 0.70 17.06
CA ASP A 50 -6.93 0.99 17.87
C ASP A 50 -8.22 0.57 17.11
N ALA A 51 -8.31 0.90 15.82
CA ALA A 51 -9.40 0.45 14.95
C ALA A 51 -9.48 -1.08 14.83
N TRP A 52 -8.33 -1.75 14.71
CA TRP A 52 -8.29 -3.21 14.65
C TRP A 52 -8.78 -3.85 15.96
N GLU A 53 -8.35 -3.33 17.10
CA GLU A 53 -8.77 -3.82 18.42
C GLU A 53 -10.29 -3.66 18.61
N GLN A 54 -10.87 -2.57 18.12
CA GLN A 54 -12.32 -2.40 18.09
C GLN A 54 -13.01 -3.50 17.26
N LEU A 55 -12.53 -3.77 16.04
CA LEU A 55 -13.10 -4.86 15.22
C LEU A 55 -12.98 -6.24 15.91
N VAL A 56 -11.89 -6.48 16.67
CA VAL A 56 -11.74 -7.71 17.47
C VAL A 56 -12.79 -7.77 18.59
N GLN A 57 -13.00 -6.67 19.33
CA GLN A 57 -14.01 -6.59 20.38
C GLN A 57 -15.43 -6.82 19.83
N GLU A 58 -15.71 -6.29 18.65
CA GLU A 58 -16.99 -6.44 17.95
C GLU A 58 -17.15 -7.79 17.22
N ARG A 59 -16.13 -8.65 17.26
CA ARG A 59 -16.07 -9.96 16.57
C ARG A 59 -16.27 -9.84 15.06
N ARG A 60 -15.71 -8.79 14.46
CA ARG A 60 -15.73 -8.50 13.02
C ARG A 60 -14.48 -8.99 12.27
N ILE A 61 -13.44 -9.42 12.98
CA ILE A 61 -12.23 -10.04 12.40
C ILE A 61 -12.44 -11.56 12.24
N ASP A 62 -12.07 -12.10 11.08
CA ASP A 62 -12.09 -13.54 10.84
C ASP A 62 -11.10 -14.28 11.73
N LEU A 63 -11.53 -15.40 12.29
CA LEU A 63 -10.68 -16.25 13.12
C LEU A 63 -9.70 -17.05 12.26
N LEU A 64 -8.47 -17.14 12.73
CA LEU A 64 -7.42 -17.98 12.17
C LEU A 64 -7.10 -19.12 13.13
N LYS A 65 -6.68 -20.26 12.58
CA LYS A 65 -6.11 -21.34 13.39
C LYS A 65 -4.70 -20.96 13.82
N ASP A 66 -4.44 -21.00 15.12
CA ASP A 66 -3.09 -20.89 15.66
C ASP A 66 -2.31 -22.22 15.51
N LYS A 67 -1.07 -22.25 16.00
CA LYS A 67 -0.21 -23.46 15.97
C LYS A 67 -0.75 -24.61 16.82
N SER A 68 -1.62 -24.32 17.77
CA SER A 68 -2.27 -25.29 18.66
C SER A 68 -3.63 -25.77 18.11
N GLY A 69 -4.09 -25.21 16.99
CA GLY A 69 -5.36 -25.53 16.34
C GLY A 69 -6.56 -24.75 16.87
N HIS A 70 -6.37 -23.80 17.78
CA HIS A 70 -7.44 -22.94 18.29
C HIS A 70 -7.77 -21.82 17.31
N PHE A 71 -9.04 -21.45 17.25
CA PHE A 71 -9.50 -20.30 16.48
C PHE A 71 -9.34 -19.03 17.31
N VAL A 72 -8.44 -18.15 16.86
CA VAL A 72 -8.15 -16.85 17.49
C VAL A 72 -8.32 -15.73 16.48
N PRO A 73 -8.68 -14.51 16.90
CA PRO A 73 -8.65 -13.36 16.01
C PRO A 73 -7.27 -13.18 15.40
N ALA A 74 -7.22 -12.77 14.13
CA ALA A 74 -5.95 -12.46 13.49
C ALA A 74 -5.22 -11.34 14.29
N PRO A 75 -3.93 -11.52 14.62
CA PRO A 75 -3.18 -10.49 15.33
C PRO A 75 -2.97 -9.27 14.42
N TYR A 76 -2.79 -8.10 15.04
CA TYR A 76 -2.37 -6.89 14.36
C TYR A 76 -0.88 -6.65 14.54
N VAL A 77 -0.20 -6.42 13.42
CA VAL A 77 1.20 -6.01 13.34
C VAL A 77 1.23 -4.55 12.92
N SER A 78 1.60 -3.68 13.86
CA SER A 78 1.82 -2.26 13.60
C SER A 78 2.93 -2.05 12.59
N ARG A 79 2.75 -1.06 11.72
CA ARG A 79 3.75 -0.60 10.75
C ARG A 79 3.83 0.90 10.79
N PHE A 80 5.01 1.44 10.53
CA PHE A 80 5.27 2.87 10.58
C PHE A 80 6.01 3.31 9.33
N ASP A 81 5.72 4.53 8.87
CA ASP A 81 6.42 5.14 7.75
C ASP A 81 7.79 5.70 8.16
N GLY A 82 8.53 6.29 7.21
CA GLY A 82 9.82 6.91 7.51
C GLY A 82 9.72 8.18 8.38
N LEU A 83 8.50 8.64 8.69
CA LEU A 83 8.20 9.72 9.62
C LEU A 83 7.65 9.19 10.95
N GLU A 84 7.74 7.88 11.19
CA GLU A 84 7.21 7.18 12.37
C GLU A 84 5.69 7.32 12.54
N GLN A 85 4.95 7.62 11.48
CA GLN A 85 3.49 7.64 11.50
C GLN A 85 2.94 6.24 11.26
N PRO A 86 1.88 5.82 11.98
CA PRO A 86 1.27 4.51 11.77
C PRO A 86 0.70 4.39 10.36
N ILE A 87 0.95 3.24 9.73
CA ILE A 87 0.44 2.87 8.41
C ILE A 87 -0.69 1.86 8.59
N PRO A 88 -1.94 2.22 8.22
CA PRO A 88 -3.01 1.25 8.10
C PRO A 88 -2.63 0.18 7.07
N ASN A 89 -2.62 -1.07 7.50
CA ASN A 89 -2.24 -2.18 6.64
C ASN A 89 -3.06 -3.43 6.94
N VAL A 90 -3.68 -3.99 5.90
CA VAL A 90 -4.56 -5.16 6.00
C VAL A 90 -4.35 -6.11 4.83
N CYS A 91 -4.74 -7.37 5.04
CA CYS A 91 -4.65 -8.43 4.06
C CYS A 91 -6.02 -9.04 3.78
N LEU A 92 -6.36 -9.14 2.49
CA LEU A 92 -7.48 -9.95 2.00
C LEU A 92 -6.91 -11.31 1.59
N LYS A 93 -7.16 -12.32 2.43
CA LYS A 93 -6.79 -13.69 2.11
C LYS A 93 -7.81 -14.29 1.16
N VAL A 94 -7.42 -14.41 -0.10
CA VAL A 94 -8.27 -14.89 -1.19
C VAL A 94 -7.53 -15.97 -1.97
N PRO A 95 -8.06 -17.20 -2.08
CA PRO A 95 -7.36 -18.27 -2.78
C PRO A 95 -7.14 -17.98 -4.27
N THR A 96 -6.21 -18.71 -4.88
CA THR A 96 -5.92 -18.61 -6.32
C THR A 96 -7.18 -18.81 -7.15
N GLY A 97 -7.38 -17.97 -8.17
CA GLY A 97 -8.61 -17.96 -8.96
C GLY A 97 -9.76 -17.14 -8.35
N GLY A 98 -9.69 -16.77 -7.06
CA GLY A 98 -10.74 -16.02 -6.37
C GLY A 98 -10.86 -14.52 -6.73
N GLY A 99 -10.25 -14.07 -7.82
CA GLY A 99 -10.40 -12.69 -8.29
C GLY A 99 -9.65 -11.64 -7.44
N LYS A 100 -8.41 -11.94 -6.99
CA LYS A 100 -7.59 -10.99 -6.21
C LYS A 100 -7.44 -9.63 -6.88
N THR A 101 -7.05 -9.60 -8.15
CA THR A 101 -6.86 -8.35 -8.90
C THR A 101 -8.15 -7.53 -8.99
N LEU A 102 -9.31 -8.19 -9.17
CA LEU A 102 -10.62 -7.54 -9.13
C LEU A 102 -10.90 -6.91 -7.76
N LEU A 103 -10.68 -7.67 -6.67
CA LEU A 103 -10.85 -7.15 -5.31
C LEU A 103 -9.88 -6.01 -4.99
N GLY A 104 -8.65 -6.07 -5.48
CA GLY A 104 -7.69 -4.96 -5.34
C GLY A 104 -8.15 -3.69 -6.05
N VAL A 105 -8.68 -3.80 -7.26
CA VAL A 105 -9.25 -2.66 -7.99
C VAL A 105 -10.49 -2.11 -7.29
N ALA A 106 -11.39 -2.99 -6.84
CA ALA A 106 -12.57 -2.59 -6.08
C ALA A 106 -12.18 -1.90 -4.76
N ALA A 107 -11.15 -2.40 -4.08
CA ALA A 107 -10.67 -1.81 -2.84
C ALA A 107 -10.06 -0.41 -3.06
N ILE A 108 -9.40 -0.14 -4.20
CA ILE A 108 -8.94 1.21 -4.54
C ILE A 108 -10.14 2.17 -4.60
N GLU A 109 -11.23 1.77 -5.23
CA GLU A 109 -12.45 2.58 -5.31
C GLU A 109 -13.01 2.90 -3.90
N ARG A 110 -13.06 1.90 -3.01
CA ARG A 110 -13.52 2.09 -1.62
C ARG A 110 -12.58 2.98 -0.82
N LEU A 111 -11.27 2.77 -0.92
CA LEU A 111 -10.27 3.61 -0.26
C LEU A 111 -10.38 5.07 -0.69
N GLN A 112 -10.53 5.32 -1.99
CA GLN A 112 -10.63 6.68 -2.53
C GLN A 112 -11.94 7.37 -2.16
N THR A 113 -13.05 6.64 -2.15
CA THR A 113 -14.37 7.21 -1.85
C THR A 113 -14.61 7.35 -0.35
N ASP A 114 -14.34 6.30 0.42
CA ASP A 114 -14.82 6.16 1.80
C ASP A 114 -13.78 6.59 2.85
N LEU A 115 -12.48 6.37 2.59
CA LEU A 115 -11.41 6.73 3.53
C LEU A 115 -10.75 8.07 3.21
N PHE A 116 -10.37 8.28 1.94
CA PHE A 116 -9.61 9.48 1.54
C PHE A 116 -10.47 10.59 0.96
N THR A 117 -11.71 10.29 0.56
CA THR A 117 -12.64 11.25 -0.07
C THR A 117 -11.98 12.06 -1.21
N GLN A 118 -11.15 11.40 -2.02
CA GLN A 118 -10.37 12.01 -3.10
C GLN A 118 -10.43 11.13 -4.36
N GLN A 119 -10.49 11.74 -5.55
CA GLN A 119 -10.54 11.02 -6.82
C GLN A 119 -9.18 10.90 -7.52
N THR A 120 -8.16 11.56 -6.99
CA THR A 120 -6.83 11.69 -7.57
C THR A 120 -5.77 11.19 -6.60
N GLY A 121 -4.50 11.17 -7.01
CA GLY A 121 -3.40 10.67 -6.20
C GLY A 121 -2.65 9.50 -6.84
N MET A 122 -1.77 8.88 -6.05
CA MET A 122 -0.90 7.81 -6.50
C MET A 122 -1.30 6.45 -5.90
N VAL A 123 -1.51 5.46 -6.76
CA VAL A 123 -1.61 4.04 -6.40
C VAL A 123 -0.36 3.34 -6.92
N LEU A 124 0.37 2.69 -6.02
CA LEU A 124 1.50 1.82 -6.36
C LEU A 124 1.05 0.37 -6.30
N TRP A 125 0.92 -0.27 -7.46
CA TRP A 125 0.54 -1.68 -7.58
C TRP A 125 1.77 -2.57 -7.71
N VAL A 126 2.09 -3.28 -6.64
CA VAL A 126 3.27 -4.14 -6.53
C VAL A 126 2.94 -5.57 -6.92
N VAL A 127 3.76 -6.16 -7.79
CA VAL A 127 3.64 -7.55 -8.25
C VAL A 127 4.97 -8.31 -8.09
N PRO A 128 4.95 -9.65 -7.90
CA PRO A 128 6.16 -10.41 -7.58
C PRO A 128 6.92 -10.92 -8.82
N SER A 129 6.33 -10.89 -10.02
CA SER A 129 6.91 -11.49 -11.22
C SER A 129 6.52 -10.77 -12.51
N ASP A 130 7.37 -10.90 -13.53
CA ASP A 130 7.16 -10.34 -14.87
C ASP A 130 5.88 -10.88 -15.54
N ALA A 131 5.54 -12.15 -15.31
CA ALA A 131 4.32 -12.74 -15.85
C ALA A 131 3.07 -12.07 -15.28
N ILE A 132 3.04 -11.85 -13.95
CA ILE A 132 1.93 -11.15 -13.29
C ILE A 132 1.93 -9.68 -13.71
N TYR A 133 3.09 -9.04 -13.80
CA TYR A 133 3.22 -7.67 -14.29
C TYR A 133 2.57 -7.47 -15.66
N LYS A 134 2.97 -8.27 -16.66
CA LYS A 134 2.45 -8.17 -18.03
C LYS A 134 0.95 -8.41 -18.09
N GLN A 135 0.45 -9.37 -17.32
CA GLN A 135 -0.98 -9.68 -17.25
C GLN A 135 -1.76 -8.52 -16.63
N THR A 136 -1.35 -8.04 -15.45
CA THR A 136 -2.01 -6.94 -14.75
C THR A 136 -1.95 -5.65 -15.57
N TRP A 137 -0.80 -5.35 -16.20
CA TRP A 137 -0.67 -4.19 -17.09
C TRP A 137 -1.66 -4.25 -18.24
N LYS A 138 -1.74 -5.39 -18.96
CA LYS A 138 -2.69 -5.57 -20.06
C LYS A 138 -4.14 -5.36 -19.63
N GLN A 139 -4.49 -5.75 -18.40
CA GLN A 139 -5.84 -5.60 -17.85
C GLN A 139 -6.14 -4.18 -17.38
N LEU A 140 -5.18 -3.49 -16.73
CA LEU A 140 -5.38 -2.15 -16.18
C LEU A 140 -5.18 -1.04 -17.21
N ALA A 141 -4.34 -1.24 -18.23
CA ALA A 141 -4.12 -0.26 -19.30
C ALA A 141 -5.20 -0.29 -20.40
N ASN A 142 -5.92 -1.41 -20.54
CA ASN A 142 -7.00 -1.51 -21.51
C ASN A 142 -8.29 -0.84 -21.00
N ARG A 143 -8.68 0.29 -21.60
CA ARG A 143 -9.90 1.05 -21.26
C ARG A 143 -11.21 0.25 -21.33
N GLU A 144 -11.26 -0.77 -22.18
CA GLU A 144 -12.43 -1.64 -22.32
C GLU A 144 -12.45 -2.77 -21.29
N HIS A 145 -11.37 -2.95 -20.53
CA HIS A 145 -11.32 -4.00 -19.53
C HIS A 145 -12.12 -3.60 -18.27
N PRO A 146 -12.91 -4.50 -17.67
CA PRO A 146 -13.73 -4.19 -16.50
C PRO A 146 -12.95 -3.58 -15.33
N TYR A 147 -11.72 -4.04 -15.08
CA TYR A 147 -10.87 -3.48 -14.02
C TYR A 147 -10.53 -2.00 -14.27
N ARG A 148 -10.19 -1.67 -15.52
CA ARG A 148 -9.91 -0.28 -15.87
C ARG A 148 -11.18 0.57 -15.76
N GLN A 149 -12.33 0.08 -16.20
CA GLN A 149 -13.61 0.79 -16.06
C GLN A 149 -13.97 1.10 -14.59
N MET A 150 -13.63 0.21 -13.65
CA MET A 150 -13.81 0.47 -12.22
C MET A 150 -12.91 1.61 -11.71
N LEU A 151 -11.64 1.65 -12.15
CA LEU A 151 -10.75 2.77 -11.84
C LEU A 151 -11.22 4.09 -12.47
N GLU A 152 -11.74 4.04 -13.71
CA GLU A 152 -12.32 5.20 -14.37
C GLU A 152 -13.50 5.74 -13.56
N ARG A 153 -14.40 4.87 -13.07
CA ARG A 153 -15.50 5.28 -12.19
C ARG A 153 -15.00 5.92 -10.89
N ALA A 154 -14.01 5.32 -10.23
CA ALA A 154 -13.44 5.82 -8.98
C ALA A 154 -12.77 7.20 -9.11
N SER A 155 -12.23 7.52 -10.30
CA SER A 155 -11.50 8.76 -10.56
C SER A 155 -12.30 9.83 -11.34
N GLY A 156 -13.55 9.52 -11.72
CA GLY A 156 -14.34 10.38 -12.61
C GLY A 156 -13.78 10.45 -14.05
N GLY A 157 -13.23 9.35 -14.55
CA GLY A 157 -12.70 9.20 -15.91
C GLY A 157 -11.26 9.67 -16.10
N ARG A 158 -10.53 9.90 -14.99
CA ARG A 158 -9.19 10.49 -14.99
C ARG A 158 -8.17 9.52 -14.40
N VAL A 159 -7.94 8.40 -15.06
CA VAL A 159 -6.89 7.46 -14.65
C VAL A 159 -5.67 7.57 -15.56
N LYS A 160 -4.48 7.71 -14.99
CA LYS A 160 -3.19 7.68 -15.70
C LYS A 160 -2.45 6.40 -15.33
N MET A 161 -2.20 5.51 -16.29
CA MET A 161 -1.31 4.35 -16.05
C MET A 161 0.14 4.80 -16.16
N LEU A 162 0.99 4.31 -15.25
CA LEU A 162 2.41 4.62 -15.23
C LEU A 162 3.25 3.35 -15.08
N GLU A 163 4.35 3.28 -15.82
CA GLU A 163 5.46 2.38 -15.55
C GLU A 163 6.57 3.13 -14.81
N LYS A 164 7.51 2.38 -14.22
CA LYS A 164 8.63 2.94 -13.44
C LYS A 164 9.46 4.01 -14.16
N ASN A 165 9.62 3.90 -15.48
CA ASN A 165 10.48 4.80 -16.26
C ASN A 165 9.69 5.93 -16.92
N ASP A 166 8.39 6.03 -16.66
CA ASP A 166 7.57 7.09 -17.22
C ASP A 166 7.84 8.41 -16.51
N ALA A 167 7.97 9.47 -17.29
CA ALA A 167 7.97 10.82 -16.76
C ALA A 167 6.54 11.24 -16.39
N PHE A 168 6.37 11.88 -15.24
CA PHE A 168 5.12 12.48 -14.82
C PHE A 168 5.41 13.66 -13.89
N THR A 169 4.41 14.51 -13.74
CA THR A 169 4.51 15.77 -13.01
C THR A 169 3.63 15.78 -11.76
N LYS A 170 3.82 16.77 -10.89
CA LYS A 170 2.91 16.99 -9.75
C LYS A 170 1.47 17.21 -10.18
N LEU A 171 1.27 17.98 -11.26
CA LEU A 171 -0.05 18.24 -11.84
C LEU A 171 -0.75 16.94 -12.27
N ASP A 172 -0.02 15.98 -12.82
CA ASP A 172 -0.59 14.68 -13.20
C ASP A 172 -1.23 13.97 -12.02
N ILE A 173 -0.60 14.00 -10.84
CA ILE A 173 -1.12 13.38 -9.61
C ILE A 173 -2.28 14.18 -9.03
N ASP A 174 -2.20 15.51 -9.09
CA ASP A 174 -3.24 16.38 -8.56
C ASP A 174 -4.55 16.25 -9.36
N GLU A 175 -4.47 16.00 -10.68
CA GLU A 175 -5.63 15.92 -11.58
C GLU A 175 -6.11 14.49 -11.88
N ASN A 176 -5.25 13.47 -11.71
CA ASN A 176 -5.55 12.08 -12.09
C ASN A 176 -5.34 11.08 -10.95
N LEU A 177 -6.03 9.95 -11.04
CA LEU A 177 -5.65 8.73 -10.35
C LEU A 177 -4.48 8.08 -11.12
N CYS A 178 -3.26 8.32 -10.66
CA CYS A 178 -2.06 7.72 -11.20
C CYS A 178 -1.90 6.31 -10.64
N VAL A 179 -1.96 5.29 -11.51
CA VAL A 179 -1.77 3.88 -11.13
C VAL A 179 -0.45 3.40 -11.72
N MET A 180 0.56 3.25 -10.85
CA MET A 180 1.89 2.79 -11.21
C MET A 180 2.04 1.30 -10.93
N LEU A 181 2.39 0.50 -11.95
CA LEU A 181 2.78 -0.90 -11.72
C LEU A 181 4.28 -0.97 -11.43
N LEU A 182 4.63 -1.73 -10.40
CA LEU A 182 6.01 -1.94 -10.00
C LEU A 182 6.24 -3.41 -9.67
N MET A 183 7.32 -3.98 -10.19
CA MET A 183 7.80 -5.27 -9.74
C MET A 183 8.80 -5.06 -8.60
N LEU A 184 8.54 -5.67 -7.45
CA LEU A 184 9.51 -5.76 -6.35
C LEU A 184 9.82 -7.23 -6.11
N GLN A 185 11.08 -7.60 -6.33
CA GLN A 185 11.55 -8.95 -6.04
C GLN A 185 11.89 -9.09 -4.55
N SER A 186 11.55 -10.24 -3.98
CA SER A 186 11.79 -10.57 -2.56
C SER A 186 13.26 -10.83 -2.20
N SER A 187 14.20 -10.74 -3.14
CA SER A 187 15.61 -11.04 -2.87
C SER A 187 16.25 -10.03 -1.91
N ALA A 188 16.95 -10.52 -0.88
CA ALA A 188 17.56 -9.73 0.20
C ALA A 188 18.74 -8.82 -0.25
N ARG A 189 19.25 -9.00 -1.47
CA ARG A 189 20.12 -7.99 -2.10
C ARG A 189 19.23 -6.89 -2.62
N GLN A 190 19.49 -5.64 -2.23
CA GLN A 190 18.92 -4.50 -2.94
C GLN A 190 19.12 -4.73 -4.43
N THR A 191 18.03 -4.97 -5.14
CA THR A 191 18.14 -5.26 -6.57
C THR A 191 18.65 -3.99 -7.24
N LYS A 192 19.40 -4.15 -8.34
CA LYS A 192 19.78 -3.01 -9.19
C LYS A 192 18.54 -2.17 -9.58
N GLU A 193 17.37 -2.80 -9.60
CA GLU A 193 16.09 -2.16 -9.87
C GLU A 193 15.61 -1.26 -8.73
N THR A 194 15.65 -1.71 -7.48
CA THR A 194 15.34 -0.86 -6.32
C THR A 194 16.30 0.33 -6.27
N LEU A 195 17.60 0.08 -6.43
CA LEU A 195 18.63 1.13 -6.49
C LEU A 195 18.40 2.14 -7.62
N ARG A 196 17.81 1.72 -8.75
CA ARG A 196 17.48 2.64 -9.87
C ARG A 196 16.32 3.58 -9.56
N MET A 197 15.35 3.19 -8.72
CA MET A 197 14.24 4.08 -8.33
C MET A 197 14.71 5.23 -7.45
N PHE A 198 15.80 5.00 -6.72
CA PHE A 198 16.46 6.01 -5.90
C PHE A 198 17.57 6.75 -6.67
N ARG A 199 17.69 6.59 -7.99
CA ARG A 199 18.60 7.42 -8.79
C ARG A 199 17.94 8.74 -9.15
N ASP A 200 18.75 9.79 -9.18
CA ASP A 200 18.32 11.08 -9.69
C ASP A 200 18.05 10.94 -11.19
N SER A 201 16.98 11.55 -11.68
CA SER A 201 16.51 11.32 -13.04
C SER A 201 16.09 12.56 -13.81
N GLY A 202 16.14 13.76 -13.22
CA GLY A 202 15.75 15.03 -13.87
C GLY A 202 14.31 15.11 -14.41
N GLN A 203 13.55 14.02 -14.33
CA GLN A 203 12.19 13.87 -14.86
C GLN A 203 11.12 14.28 -13.85
N PHE A 204 11.51 14.53 -12.60
CA PHE A 204 10.61 14.78 -11.48
C PHE A 204 10.73 16.18 -10.88
N THR A 205 11.35 17.12 -11.59
CA THR A 205 11.60 18.51 -11.14
C THR A 205 10.37 19.17 -10.53
N SER A 206 9.17 18.98 -11.12
CA SER A 206 7.92 19.58 -10.63
C SER A 206 7.48 19.17 -9.21
N PHE A 207 8.10 18.14 -8.62
CA PHE A 207 7.82 17.69 -7.26
C PHE A 207 8.68 18.36 -6.19
N PHE A 208 9.77 19.01 -6.60
CA PHE A 208 10.79 19.52 -5.71
C PHE A 208 10.93 21.03 -5.86
N PRO A 209 11.40 21.74 -4.82
CA PRO A 209 11.90 23.09 -4.96
C PRO A 209 13.03 23.17 -5.99
N ILE A 210 13.34 24.39 -6.42
CA ILE A 210 14.53 24.65 -7.24
C ILE A 210 15.78 24.24 -6.45
N GLU A 211 16.76 23.62 -7.12
CA GLU A 211 17.94 23.04 -6.46
C GLU A 211 18.76 24.06 -5.66
N ASP A 212 18.87 25.30 -6.16
CA ASP A 212 19.61 26.39 -5.50
C ASP A 212 18.81 27.09 -4.39
N ASP A 213 17.53 26.76 -4.18
CA ASP A 213 16.72 27.32 -3.10
C ASP A 213 16.96 26.57 -1.78
N THR A 214 18.04 26.94 -1.09
CA THR A 214 18.44 26.27 0.16
C THR A 214 17.33 26.32 1.22
N THR A 215 16.64 27.45 1.36
CA THR A 215 15.57 27.62 2.36
C THR A 215 14.40 26.68 2.09
N ALA A 216 13.95 26.57 0.84
CA ALA A 216 12.85 25.68 0.49
C ALA A 216 13.24 24.19 0.61
N ASN A 217 14.47 23.83 0.25
CA ASN A 217 14.97 22.46 0.40
C ASN A 217 15.11 22.05 1.89
N GLU A 218 15.62 22.93 2.75
CA GLU A 218 15.69 22.70 4.20
C GLU A 218 14.30 22.57 4.84
N ALA A 219 13.34 23.41 4.42
CA ALA A 219 11.96 23.30 4.86
C ALA A 219 11.34 21.96 4.46
N LEU A 220 11.58 21.50 3.23
CA LEU A 220 11.10 20.20 2.75
C LEU A 220 11.71 19.04 3.54
N LEU A 221 13.01 19.07 3.82
CA LEU A 221 13.69 18.04 4.61
C LEU A 221 13.24 18.02 6.07
N THR A 222 12.90 19.18 6.63
CA THR A 222 12.31 19.28 7.96
C THR A 222 10.93 18.61 8.01
N GLN A 223 10.13 18.80 6.96
CA GLN A 223 8.80 18.21 6.86
C GLN A 223 8.86 16.69 6.58
N ILE A 224 9.77 16.26 5.72
CA ILE A 224 9.87 14.87 5.25
C ILE A 224 11.33 14.40 5.41
N ARG A 225 11.66 14.05 6.65
CA ARG A 225 13.03 13.72 7.11
C ARG A 225 13.65 12.47 6.49
N ASN A 226 12.85 11.64 5.82
CA ASN A 226 13.32 10.41 5.18
C ASN A 226 13.57 10.57 3.67
N LEU A 227 13.65 11.79 3.13
CA LEU A 227 14.06 12.02 1.75
C LEU A 227 15.56 11.75 1.55
N ASP A 228 15.91 11.14 0.42
CA ASP A 228 17.30 10.93 0.05
C ASP A 228 17.88 12.25 -0.48
N CYS A 229 19.11 12.57 -0.07
CA CYS A 229 19.83 13.74 -0.52
C CYS A 229 21.02 13.33 -1.41
N ASN A 230 21.44 14.22 -2.29
CA ASN A 230 22.70 14.07 -3.00
C ASN A 230 23.85 14.38 -2.03
N ASP A 231 24.87 13.53 -2.02
CA ASP A 231 26.08 13.79 -1.24
C ASP A 231 26.92 14.82 -1.99
N LEU A 232 26.73 16.09 -1.62
CA LEU A 232 27.46 17.22 -2.22
C LEU A 232 28.78 17.49 -1.51
N SER A 233 29.21 16.65 -0.55
CA SER A 233 30.47 16.85 0.18
C SER A 233 31.71 16.80 -0.73
N ASP A 234 31.60 16.18 -1.90
CA ASP A 234 32.68 16.03 -2.87
C ASP A 234 32.80 17.21 -3.85
N TYR A 235 31.78 18.09 -3.92
CA TYR A 235 31.82 19.28 -4.76
C TYR A 235 32.43 20.44 -3.96
N GLY A 236 33.68 20.78 -4.28
CA GLY A 236 34.38 21.91 -3.68
C GLY A 236 33.79 23.27 -4.09
N TRP A 237 34.13 24.32 -3.33
CA TRP A 237 33.74 25.72 -3.53
C TRP A 237 33.86 26.28 -4.97
N GLN A 238 34.59 25.62 -5.86
CA GLN A 238 34.84 26.05 -7.25
C GLN A 238 33.62 25.93 -8.19
N GLU A 239 32.58 25.19 -7.82
CA GLU A 239 31.35 25.08 -8.64
C GLU A 239 30.16 25.91 -8.10
N GLY A 240 30.40 26.82 -7.16
CA GLY A 240 29.33 27.68 -6.59
C GLY A 240 28.45 27.00 -5.55
N ILE A 241 28.80 25.79 -5.13
CA ILE A 241 28.10 25.00 -4.11
C ILE A 241 28.66 25.39 -2.73
N ALA A 242 27.80 25.89 -1.84
CA ALA A 242 28.18 26.23 -0.47
C ALA A 242 28.43 24.95 0.35
N PRO A 243 29.50 24.84 1.14
CA PRO A 243 29.72 23.66 1.97
C PRO A 243 28.56 23.46 2.95
N GLY A 244 28.01 22.25 2.96
CA GLY A 244 26.83 21.92 3.75
C GLY A 244 25.50 22.14 3.04
N SER A 245 25.48 22.61 1.78
CA SER A 245 24.26 22.63 0.99
C SER A 245 23.76 21.21 0.77
N VAL A 246 22.55 20.91 1.24
CA VAL A 246 21.88 19.63 1.04
C VAL A 246 20.95 19.76 -0.15
N SER A 247 21.24 19.03 -1.24
CA SER A 247 20.34 18.96 -2.40
C SER A 247 19.45 17.72 -2.29
N VAL A 248 18.13 17.91 -2.31
CA VAL A 248 17.16 16.82 -2.29
C VAL A 248 17.18 16.10 -3.64
N LYS A 249 17.37 14.78 -3.61
CA LYS A 249 17.49 14.00 -4.83
C LYS A 249 16.17 13.94 -5.60
N GLN A 250 16.18 14.25 -6.89
CA GLN A 250 14.97 14.22 -7.73
C GLN A 250 14.74 12.82 -8.31
N SER A 251 14.44 11.86 -7.42
CA SER A 251 14.25 10.44 -7.74
C SER A 251 12.80 9.99 -7.58
N LEU A 252 12.42 8.89 -8.26
CA LEU A 252 11.11 8.27 -8.10
C LEU A 252 10.84 7.87 -6.64
N GLY A 253 11.86 7.37 -5.93
CA GLY A 253 11.74 7.01 -4.52
C GLY A 253 11.34 8.21 -3.64
N ASN A 254 11.94 9.38 -3.87
CA ASN A 254 11.54 10.60 -3.18
C ASN A 254 10.17 11.09 -3.61
N VAL A 255 9.83 11.02 -4.90
CA VAL A 255 8.46 11.34 -5.36
C VAL A 255 7.42 10.48 -4.63
N LEU A 256 7.64 9.17 -4.51
CA LEU A 256 6.75 8.26 -3.78
C LEU A 256 6.61 8.68 -2.30
N ARG A 257 7.72 9.05 -1.63
CA ARG A 257 7.71 9.57 -0.25
C ARG A 257 6.89 10.85 -0.09
N LEU A 258 6.93 11.74 -1.08
CA LEU A 258 6.18 13.01 -1.09
C LEU A 258 4.69 12.78 -1.30
N VAL A 259 4.33 11.93 -2.26
CA VAL A 259 2.92 11.76 -2.71
C VAL A 259 2.14 10.77 -1.85
N ARG A 260 2.85 10.02 -0.97
CA ARG A 260 2.29 9.09 0.01
C ARG A 260 1.26 8.12 -0.60
N PRO A 261 1.69 7.17 -1.43
CA PRO A 261 0.79 6.37 -2.26
C PRO A 261 -0.12 5.44 -1.43
N VAL A 262 -1.22 5.02 -2.04
CA VAL A 262 -1.90 3.77 -1.67
C VAL A 262 -1.14 2.62 -2.29
N ILE A 263 -0.73 1.63 -1.51
CA ILE A 263 0.04 0.49 -1.99
C ILE A 263 -0.86 -0.74 -2.05
N ILE A 264 -0.94 -1.37 -3.22
CA ILE A 264 -1.57 -2.69 -3.40
C ILE A 264 -0.46 -3.71 -3.62
N VAL A 265 -0.37 -4.74 -2.79
CA VAL A 265 0.61 -5.82 -2.92
C VAL A 265 -0.11 -7.08 -3.40
N ASP A 266 0.05 -7.42 -4.67
CA ASP A 266 -0.48 -8.66 -5.23
C ASP A 266 0.46 -9.84 -4.94
N GLU A 267 -0.11 -10.97 -4.54
CA GLU A 267 0.62 -12.16 -4.07
C GLU A 267 1.61 -11.87 -2.93
N GLY A 268 1.13 -11.20 -1.88
CA GLY A 268 1.94 -10.71 -0.76
C GLY A 268 2.97 -11.71 -0.22
N HIS A 269 2.61 -12.99 -0.04
CA HIS A 269 3.55 -14.00 0.49
C HIS A 269 4.82 -14.23 -0.37
N LYS A 270 4.81 -13.89 -1.68
CA LYS A 270 5.97 -13.99 -2.58
C LYS A 270 6.74 -12.69 -2.75
N ALA A 271 6.04 -11.55 -2.69
CA ALA A 271 6.60 -10.22 -2.90
C ALA A 271 7.28 -9.63 -1.65
N TYR A 272 7.00 -10.19 -0.47
CA TYR A 272 7.07 -9.44 0.78
C TYR A 272 8.11 -9.99 1.77
N SER A 273 9.37 -9.98 1.33
CA SER A 273 10.49 -10.09 2.28
C SER A 273 10.51 -8.89 3.22
N ASP A 274 11.20 -9.02 4.35
CA ASP A 274 11.32 -7.92 5.33
C ASP A 274 11.90 -6.66 4.67
N THR A 275 12.93 -6.80 3.83
CA THR A 275 13.51 -5.67 3.08
C THR A 275 12.54 -5.01 2.10
N ALA A 276 11.74 -5.80 1.36
CA ALA A 276 10.76 -5.24 0.43
C ALA A 276 9.68 -4.45 1.17
N ARG A 277 9.24 -4.98 2.32
CA ARG A 277 8.29 -4.32 3.21
C ARG A 277 8.85 -3.02 3.79
N ASP A 278 10.08 -3.03 4.28
CA ASP A 278 10.72 -1.82 4.82
C ASP A 278 10.82 -0.73 3.75
N THR A 279 11.12 -1.13 2.51
CA THR A 279 11.11 -0.21 1.36
C THR A 279 9.72 0.38 1.11
N LEU A 280 8.68 -0.45 1.12
CA LEU A 280 7.30 0.00 0.92
C LEU A 280 6.82 0.93 2.04
N CYS A 281 7.13 0.62 3.30
CA CYS A 281 6.83 1.50 4.43
C CYS A 281 7.63 2.82 4.33
N GLY A 282 8.87 2.76 3.86
CA GLY A 282 9.74 3.90 3.60
C GLY A 282 9.29 4.82 2.46
N PHE A 283 8.30 4.42 1.65
CA PHE A 283 7.63 5.31 0.69
C PHE A 283 6.51 6.15 1.30
N ASN A 284 6.36 6.15 2.63
CA ASN A 284 5.35 6.90 3.36
C ASN A 284 3.90 6.66 2.89
N PRO A 285 3.46 5.40 2.70
CA PRO A 285 2.15 5.13 2.17
C PRO A 285 1.03 5.57 3.11
N LYS A 286 -0.10 5.99 2.54
CA LYS A 286 -1.33 6.27 3.32
C LYS A 286 -2.04 4.98 3.74
N PHE A 287 -1.85 3.89 2.98
CA PHE A 287 -2.48 2.59 3.22
C PHE A 287 -1.74 1.49 2.48
N ILE A 288 -1.67 0.29 3.06
CA ILE A 288 -1.15 -0.92 2.39
C ILE A 288 -2.23 -2.02 2.38
N LEU A 289 -2.64 -2.43 1.18
CA LEU A 289 -3.53 -3.57 0.98
C LEU A 289 -2.75 -4.77 0.43
N GLU A 290 -2.73 -5.87 1.17
CA GLU A 290 -2.10 -7.12 0.73
C GLU A 290 -3.15 -8.11 0.21
N LEU A 291 -2.94 -8.62 -1.00
CA LEU A 291 -3.77 -9.67 -1.61
C LEU A 291 -2.95 -10.95 -1.64
N SER A 292 -3.41 -12.01 -0.96
CA SER A 292 -2.62 -13.24 -0.87
C SER A 292 -3.49 -14.48 -0.69
N ALA A 293 -3.10 -15.60 -1.29
CA ALA A 293 -3.72 -16.89 -0.95
C ALA A 293 -3.19 -17.45 0.39
N THR A 294 -1.96 -17.11 0.76
CA THR A 294 -1.19 -17.75 1.85
C THR A 294 -0.37 -16.73 2.67
N PRO A 295 -1.00 -15.70 3.25
CA PRO A 295 -0.33 -14.54 3.86
C PRO A 295 0.69 -14.84 4.98
N ASN A 296 0.64 -16.02 5.60
CA ASN A 296 1.48 -16.38 6.75
C ASN A 296 2.05 -17.82 6.63
N ALA A 297 2.41 -18.26 5.42
CA ALA A 297 2.77 -19.65 5.09
C ALA A 297 3.89 -20.28 5.94
N ASN A 298 4.71 -19.47 6.62
CA ASN A 298 5.86 -19.93 7.42
C ASN A 298 5.65 -19.79 8.93
N GLY A 299 4.40 -19.68 9.40
CA GLY A 299 4.09 -19.65 10.84
C GLY A 299 4.55 -18.37 11.57
N LYS A 300 4.95 -17.35 10.81
CA LYS A 300 5.11 -15.96 11.28
C LYS A 300 3.90 -15.16 10.80
N HIS A 301 3.22 -14.49 11.72
CA HIS A 301 2.14 -13.56 11.39
C HIS A 301 2.77 -12.26 10.92
N HIS A 302 2.87 -12.10 9.61
CA HIS A 302 3.37 -10.89 8.99
C HIS A 302 2.27 -10.04 8.40
N SER A 303 1.12 -10.62 8.06
CA SER A 303 0.02 -9.91 7.39
C SER A 303 -1.20 -9.84 8.32
N ASN A 304 -1.80 -8.67 8.40
CA ASN A 304 -3.01 -8.41 9.20
C ASN A 304 -4.24 -8.91 8.42
N VAL A 305 -4.60 -10.18 8.57
CA VAL A 305 -5.67 -10.82 7.77
C VAL A 305 -7.04 -10.31 8.20
N LEU A 306 -7.58 -9.32 7.49
CA LEU A 306 -8.91 -8.75 7.75
C LEU A 306 -10.01 -9.73 7.30
N VAL A 307 -9.80 -10.36 6.15
CA VAL A 307 -10.75 -11.30 5.56
C VAL A 307 -10.06 -12.61 5.20
N ASN A 308 -10.69 -13.74 5.53
CA ASN A 308 -10.22 -15.10 5.22
C ASN A 308 -11.26 -15.85 4.38
N VAL A 309 -11.15 -15.74 3.05
CA VAL A 309 -12.02 -16.49 2.13
C VAL A 309 -11.61 -17.96 2.13
N SER A 310 -12.55 -18.83 2.46
CA SER A 310 -12.33 -20.28 2.46
C SER A 310 -12.37 -20.86 1.04
N GLY A 311 -11.72 -22.01 0.83
CA GLY A 311 -11.85 -22.76 -0.42
C GLY A 311 -13.28 -23.24 -0.69
N GLN A 312 -14.07 -23.44 0.36
CA GLN A 312 -15.49 -23.81 0.25
C GLN A 312 -16.31 -22.68 -0.38
N ALA A 313 -16.11 -21.42 0.05
CA ALA A 313 -16.80 -20.27 -0.53
C ALA A 313 -16.54 -20.13 -2.04
N LEU A 314 -15.32 -20.46 -2.51
CA LEU A 314 -15.02 -20.49 -3.94
C LEU A 314 -15.66 -21.66 -4.69
N LYS A 315 -15.80 -22.80 -4.02
CA LYS A 315 -16.45 -23.99 -4.58
C LYS A 315 -17.94 -23.75 -4.78
N ASP A 316 -18.61 -23.15 -3.79
CA ASP A 316 -20.04 -22.83 -3.84
C ASP A 316 -20.34 -21.88 -5.01
N GLU A 317 -19.38 -21.04 -5.33
CA GLU A 317 -19.40 -20.07 -6.44
C GLU A 317 -18.85 -20.60 -7.76
N GLN A 318 -18.59 -21.92 -7.87
CA GLN A 318 -18.08 -22.59 -9.07
C GLN A 318 -16.77 -21.99 -9.62
N MET A 319 -15.95 -21.35 -8.78
CA MET A 319 -14.71 -20.67 -9.17
C MET A 319 -13.50 -21.62 -9.27
N ILE A 320 -13.67 -22.90 -8.95
CA ILE A 320 -12.61 -23.93 -8.98
C ILE A 320 -13.11 -25.13 -9.78
N LYS A 321 -12.33 -25.58 -10.79
CA LYS A 321 -12.58 -26.85 -11.50
C LYS A 321 -11.95 -28.02 -10.70
N LEU A 322 -12.75 -29.02 -10.34
CA LEU A 322 -12.36 -30.25 -9.62
C LEU A 322 -11.55 -31.20 -10.55
N PRO A 323 -10.63 -32.05 -10.03
CA PRO A 323 -10.81 -32.87 -8.83
C PRO A 323 -9.90 -32.45 -7.67
N ILE A 324 -10.50 -31.96 -6.60
CA ILE A 324 -9.82 -31.83 -5.30
C ILE A 324 -10.32 -32.98 -4.45
N ASN A 325 -9.46 -33.97 -4.22
CA ASN A 325 -9.64 -34.92 -3.13
C ASN A 325 -9.39 -34.15 -1.82
N LEU A 326 -10.46 -33.68 -1.19
CA LEU A 326 -10.44 -33.27 0.21
C LEU A 326 -10.19 -34.54 1.03
N ILE A 327 -8.93 -34.81 1.38
CA ILE A 327 -8.62 -35.80 2.40
C ILE A 327 -8.96 -35.13 3.73
N ASN A 328 -10.15 -35.45 4.25
CA ASN A 328 -10.41 -35.27 5.66
C ASN A 328 -9.57 -36.33 6.38
N GLU A 329 -8.53 -35.91 7.10
CA GLU A 329 -7.98 -36.74 8.16
C GLU A 329 -8.99 -36.76 9.30
N ASP A 330 -9.93 -37.70 9.22
CA ASP A 330 -10.68 -38.13 10.40
C ASP A 330 -9.66 -38.72 11.38
N LYS A 331 -9.50 -38.06 12.54
CA LYS A 331 -8.79 -38.63 13.67
C LYS A 331 -9.61 -39.82 14.18
N SER A 332 -9.23 -41.02 13.75
CA SER A 332 -9.66 -42.26 14.35
C SER A 332 -8.88 -42.51 15.64
N GLU A 333 -9.64 -42.55 16.74
CA GLU A 333 -9.46 -43.20 18.07
C GLU A 333 -8.14 -43.05 18.83
#